data_AF-A0A1V5IK61-F1
#
_entry.id   AF-A0A1V5IK61-F1
#
_cell.length_a   1.000
_cell.length_b   1.000
_cell.length_c   1.000
_cell.angle_alpha   90.00
_cell.angle_beta   90.00
_cell.angle_gamma   90.00
#
_symmetry.space_group_name_H-M   'P 1'
#
loop_
_entity.id
_entity.type
_entity.pdbx_description
1 polymer ?
#
loop_
_entity_poly.entity_id
_entity_poly.type
_entity_poly.pdbx_seq_one_letter_code
_entity_poly.pdbx_strand_id
1 'polypeptide(L)'
;MSNFDETVIRRLTALEREVERLRVKERPDSGSGVTDHGALTGLADNDHPQYLLTTGKAADSDKLDGKNSTYFAPASSVVTDHGALTGLADDDHSQYLNNTRHDTTTRHALGTVVPHDDHGQLTGLADDDHTQYTKHPATSTDNAIVRWDGTGGRTLQNSSVAIDDNGKLSGDGLDGWIYDTDTWSYVSATSFKIAGKNVAYRFPKGTKIKLVNDGSTKYFYVVAATFSTDTTITITGGSDYSLVSGTISGQAYSYAAAPQNFPQRFNWAPSFTGFSTPPTGAHRFCFIGNLCHVFVFESGGESNSTAFEFTAPVTAIMNVYEPVRLCNNGSIGDNPGMAVISTDGQIKVYLNLSGSKTTASGTKYVQFEAAYLF
;
A
#
# COMPACT_ATOMS: atom_id res chain seq x y z
N MET A 1 -20.66 33.39 151.27
CA MET A 1 -20.94 34.83 151.30
C MET A 1 -20.28 35.44 152.50
N SER A 2 -18.95 35.33 152.48
CA SER A 2 -18.21 36.55 152.77
C SER A 2 -18.81 37.62 151.86
N ASN A 3 -18.80 38.86 152.31
CA ASN A 3 -19.30 40.01 151.56
C ASN A 3 -18.99 40.02 150.04
N PHE A 4 -17.97 39.27 149.61
CA PHE A 4 -17.73 38.96 148.23
C PHE A 4 -18.96 38.43 147.48
N ASP A 5 -19.62 37.35 147.92
CA ASP A 5 -20.71 36.78 147.13
C ASP A 5 -22.04 37.56 147.18
N GLU A 6 -22.24 38.51 148.10
CA GLU A 6 -23.35 39.49 147.99
C GLU A 6 -23.08 40.55 146.92
N THR A 7 -21.82 40.97 146.79
CA THR A 7 -21.40 41.96 145.79
C THR A 7 -21.47 41.37 144.38
N VAL A 8 -21.09 40.09 144.24
CA VAL A 8 -21.20 39.36 142.99
C VAL A 8 -22.66 39.17 142.60
N ILE A 9 -23.55 38.80 143.54
CA ILE A 9 -24.98 38.64 143.27
C ILE A 9 -25.64 39.93 142.79
N ARG A 10 -25.31 41.08 143.40
CA ARG A 10 -25.87 42.37 142.99
C ARG A 10 -25.45 42.77 141.56
N ARG A 11 -24.20 42.48 141.19
CA ARG A 11 -23.71 42.68 139.82
C ARG A 11 -24.35 41.72 138.82
N LEU A 12 -24.53 40.45 139.20
CA LEU A 12 -25.22 39.49 138.35
C LEU A 12 -26.66 39.93 138.07
N THR A 13 -27.39 40.36 139.10
CA THR A 13 -28.79 40.78 138.96
C THR A 13 -28.93 42.03 138.08
N ALA A 14 -27.97 42.96 138.14
CA ALA A 14 -27.93 44.13 137.27
C ALA A 14 -27.61 43.77 135.82
N LEU A 15 -26.67 42.83 135.62
CA LEU A 15 -26.34 42.27 134.30
C LEU A 15 -27.52 41.52 133.68
N GLU A 16 -28.26 40.73 134.46
CA GLU A 16 -29.46 40.02 133.99
C GLU A 16 -30.55 40.99 133.53
N ARG A 17 -30.80 42.08 134.29
CA ARG A 17 -31.71 43.14 133.85
C ARG A 17 -31.25 43.84 132.56
N GLU A 18 -29.94 44.05 132.41
CA GLU A 18 -29.39 44.68 131.21
C GLU A 18 -29.44 43.75 129.99
N VAL A 19 -29.22 42.45 130.19
CA VAL A 19 -29.39 41.42 129.15
C VAL A 19 -30.85 41.32 128.71
N GLU A 20 -31.81 41.41 129.63
CA GLU A 20 -33.24 41.39 129.29
C GLU A 20 -33.63 42.66 128.49
N ARG A 21 -33.09 43.83 128.87
CA ARG A 21 -33.28 45.08 128.12
C ARG A 21 -32.73 44.97 126.69
N LEU A 22 -31.54 44.40 126.52
CA LEU A 22 -30.90 44.23 125.22
C LEU A 22 -31.64 43.20 124.34
N ARG A 23 -32.19 42.12 124.93
CA ARG A 23 -33.03 41.16 124.20
C ARG A 23 -34.31 41.76 123.64
N VAL A 24 -34.89 42.75 124.31
CA VAL A 24 -36.14 43.41 123.86
C VAL A 24 -35.87 44.50 122.81
N LYS A 25 -34.75 45.23 122.91
CA LYS A 25 -34.52 46.43 122.09
C LYS A 25 -33.57 46.23 120.91
N GLU A 26 -32.71 45.22 120.95
CA GLU A 26 -31.76 44.88 119.87
C GLU A 26 -32.03 43.51 119.28
N ARG A 27 -33.32 43.12 119.20
CA ARG A 27 -33.71 42.11 118.21
C ARG A 27 -33.95 42.86 116.89
N PRO A 28 -32.99 42.92 115.95
CA PRO A 28 -33.43 42.83 114.57
C PRO A 28 -34.11 41.48 114.50
N ASP A 29 -35.43 41.49 114.35
CA ASP A 29 -36.19 40.29 114.06
C ASP A 29 -35.44 39.54 112.98
N SER A 30 -35.11 38.30 113.29
CA SER A 30 -34.64 37.33 112.34
C SER A 30 -35.53 37.39 111.09
N GLY A 31 -35.03 37.99 110.01
CA GLY A 31 -35.63 37.89 108.68
C GLY A 31 -36.02 39.22 108.04
N SER A 32 -35.09 39.81 107.29
CA SER A 32 -35.47 40.62 106.11
C SER A 32 -34.39 40.56 105.03
N GLY A 33 -33.98 39.34 104.70
CA GLY A 33 -33.37 39.01 103.42
C GLY A 33 -34.19 37.86 102.85
N VAL A 34 -34.89 38.10 101.75
CA VAL A 34 -35.71 37.07 101.11
C VAL A 34 -34.76 36.01 100.52
N THR A 35 -34.73 34.80 101.11
CA THR A 35 -33.79 33.72 100.72
C THR A 35 -34.31 32.87 99.55
N ASP A 36 -35.61 32.97 99.24
CA ASP A 36 -36.28 32.30 98.13
C ASP A 36 -36.98 33.34 97.24
N HIS A 37 -36.64 33.34 95.95
CA HIS A 37 -37.19 34.28 94.97
C HIS A 37 -38.71 34.18 94.81
N GLY A 38 -39.33 33.04 95.12
CA GLY A 38 -40.78 32.85 95.03
C GLY A 38 -41.58 33.69 96.04
N ALA A 39 -40.93 34.19 97.10
CA ALA A 39 -41.55 35.07 98.09
C ALA A 39 -41.42 36.56 97.77
N LEU A 40 -40.76 36.94 96.66
CA LEU A 40 -40.71 38.32 96.18
C LEU A 40 -42.04 38.67 95.48
N THR A 41 -42.76 39.63 96.03
CA THR A 41 -43.93 40.24 95.37
C THR A 41 -43.47 41.40 94.49
N GLY A 42 -44.07 41.58 93.30
CA GLY A 42 -43.60 42.54 92.29
C GLY A 42 -42.50 41.99 91.36
N LEU A 43 -42.65 40.74 90.89
CA LEU A 43 -41.76 40.15 89.86
C LEU A 43 -42.40 40.12 88.47
N ALA A 44 -43.63 40.60 88.33
CA ALA A 44 -44.40 40.56 87.09
C ALA A 44 -44.51 41.94 86.41
N ASP A 45 -44.21 43.01 87.15
CA ASP A 45 -44.03 44.37 86.68
C ASP A 45 -42.66 44.51 86.00
N ASN A 46 -42.65 45.19 84.85
CA ASN A 46 -41.42 45.53 84.18
C ASN A 46 -40.86 46.82 84.78
N ASP A 47 -40.16 46.69 85.90
CA ASP A 47 -39.51 47.82 86.58
C ASP A 47 -38.38 48.46 85.77
N HIS A 48 -37.97 47.82 84.67
CA HIS A 48 -37.00 48.33 83.71
C HIS A 48 -37.62 48.43 82.30
N PRO A 49 -38.52 49.41 82.07
CA PRO A 49 -39.24 49.59 80.80
C PRO A 49 -38.36 49.85 79.57
N GLN A 50 -37.04 49.93 79.75
CA GLN A 50 -36.04 50.07 78.69
C GLN A 50 -35.66 48.74 78.02
N TYR A 51 -35.95 47.60 78.64
CA TYR A 51 -35.72 46.27 78.07
C TYR A 51 -37.03 45.53 77.85
N LEU A 52 -37.04 44.67 76.83
CA LEU A 52 -38.17 43.83 76.47
C LEU A 52 -38.12 42.51 77.23
N LEU A 53 -39.26 42.07 77.78
CA LEU A 53 -39.40 40.71 78.33
C LEU A 53 -39.24 39.66 77.21
N THR A 54 -38.85 38.43 77.56
CA THR A 54 -38.67 37.33 76.60
C THR A 54 -39.93 36.98 75.81
N THR A 55 -41.10 37.39 76.32
CA THR A 55 -42.42 37.27 75.69
C THR A 55 -42.95 38.59 75.11
N GLY A 56 -42.21 39.69 75.26
CA GLY A 56 -42.57 41.02 74.77
C GLY A 56 -42.30 41.19 73.27
N LYS A 57 -43.11 42.02 72.61
CA LYS A 57 -42.98 42.38 71.19
C LYS A 57 -42.43 43.80 71.07
N ALA A 58 -41.31 44.00 70.36
CA ALA A 58 -40.72 45.33 70.23
C ALA A 58 -41.67 46.21 69.41
N ALA A 59 -41.83 47.48 69.79
CA ALA A 59 -42.78 48.38 69.13
C ALA A 59 -42.50 48.58 67.62
N ASP A 60 -41.27 48.28 67.20
CA ASP A 60 -40.81 48.34 65.82
C ASP A 60 -40.52 46.95 65.22
N SER A 61 -40.93 45.84 65.85
CA SER A 61 -40.71 44.50 65.27
C SER A 61 -41.33 44.38 63.88
N ASP A 62 -42.37 45.16 63.63
CA ASP A 62 -43.09 45.24 62.35
C ASP A 62 -42.20 45.82 61.22
N LYS A 63 -41.09 46.48 61.58
CA LYS A 63 -40.07 47.02 60.65
C LYS A 63 -38.90 46.09 60.39
N LEU A 64 -38.79 44.98 61.13
CA LEU A 64 -37.66 44.05 61.08
C LEU A 64 -38.00 42.64 60.56
N ASP A 65 -39.25 42.43 60.13
CA ASP A 65 -39.86 41.24 59.47
C ASP A 65 -41.16 40.78 60.15
N GLY A 66 -41.52 41.38 61.29
CA GLY A 66 -42.76 41.12 62.02
C GLY A 66 -42.77 39.81 62.81
N LYS A 67 -41.62 39.14 62.97
CA LYS A 67 -41.55 37.81 63.59
C LYS A 67 -40.77 37.84 64.90
N ASN A 68 -41.14 36.93 65.80
CA ASN A 68 -40.49 36.82 67.11
C ASN A 68 -39.25 35.91 67.03
N SER A 69 -38.53 35.79 68.15
CA SER A 69 -37.29 35.00 68.25
C SER A 69 -37.43 33.51 67.92
N THR A 70 -38.65 32.95 67.83
CA THR A 70 -38.87 31.56 67.38
C THR A 70 -38.75 31.38 65.85
N TYR A 71 -38.76 32.47 65.07
CA TYR A 71 -38.66 32.43 63.61
C TYR A 71 -37.28 32.07 63.07
N PHE A 72 -36.23 32.21 63.86
CA PHE A 72 -34.87 31.76 63.49
C PHE A 72 -34.62 30.27 63.79
N ALA A 73 -35.59 29.57 64.40
CA ALA A 73 -35.47 28.16 64.77
C ALA A 73 -35.82 27.11 63.68
N PRO A 74 -36.52 27.40 62.54
CA PRO A 74 -36.72 26.41 61.50
C PRO A 74 -35.55 26.46 60.51
N ALA A 75 -34.61 25.52 60.67
CA ALA A 75 -33.58 25.18 59.69
C ALA A 75 -34.19 24.65 58.36
N SER A 76 -34.85 25.53 57.60
CA SER A 76 -35.38 25.23 56.26
C SER A 76 -34.69 26.02 55.14
N SER A 77 -33.70 26.85 55.48
CA SER A 77 -32.88 27.61 54.52
C SER A 77 -31.59 26.88 54.12
N VAL A 78 -31.54 25.56 54.22
CA VAL A 78 -30.40 24.76 53.77
C VAL A 78 -30.87 23.93 52.58
N VAL A 79 -30.52 24.37 51.38
CA VAL A 79 -30.64 23.53 50.18
C VAL A 79 -29.59 22.42 50.32
N THR A 80 -30.04 21.24 50.73
CA THR A 80 -29.16 20.08 51.02
C THR A 80 -28.77 19.27 49.77
N ASP A 81 -29.43 19.51 48.64
CA ASP A 81 -29.14 18.90 47.35
C ASP A 81 -28.99 19.97 46.26
N HIS A 82 -27.91 19.88 45.48
CA HIS A 82 -27.60 20.82 44.41
C HIS A 82 -28.67 20.83 43.31
N GLY A 83 -29.39 19.72 43.11
CA GLY A 83 -30.49 19.63 42.13
C GLY A 83 -31.70 20.52 42.46
N ALA A 84 -31.81 21.00 43.69
CA ALA A 84 -32.88 21.90 44.13
C ALA A 84 -32.50 23.40 44.02
N LEU A 85 -31.30 23.72 43.51
CA LEU A 85 -30.90 25.10 43.20
C LEU A 85 -31.62 25.58 41.93
N THR A 86 -32.48 26.58 42.08
CA THR A 86 -33.09 27.29 40.95
C THR A 86 -32.15 28.35 40.37
N GLY A 87 -32.28 28.70 39.10
CA GLY A 87 -31.46 29.75 38.45
C GLY A 87 -30.12 29.28 37.90
N LEU A 88 -29.82 27.97 37.92
CA LEU A 88 -28.61 27.38 37.31
C LEU A 88 -28.52 27.59 35.78
N ALA A 89 -29.63 27.98 35.13
CA ALA A 89 -29.69 28.28 33.70
C ALA A 89 -29.63 29.80 33.40
N ASP A 90 -29.63 30.64 34.44
CA ASP A 90 -29.64 32.08 34.27
C ASP A 90 -28.24 32.53 33.81
N ASP A 91 -28.15 33.09 32.60
CA ASP A 91 -26.91 33.67 32.06
C ASP A 91 -26.74 35.12 32.56
N ASP A 92 -26.80 35.26 33.88
CA ASP A 92 -26.73 36.53 34.60
C ASP A 92 -25.29 37.11 34.64
N HIS A 93 -24.30 36.32 34.24
CA HIS A 93 -22.92 36.72 34.05
C HIS A 93 -22.54 36.72 32.56
N SER A 94 -23.00 37.75 31.85
CA SER A 94 -22.67 38.02 30.43
C SER A 94 -21.17 38.06 30.08
N GLN A 95 -20.28 38.06 31.08
CA GLN A 95 -18.83 38.01 30.92
C GLN A 95 -18.28 36.59 30.70
N TYR A 96 -19.00 35.54 31.09
CA TYR A 96 -18.55 34.14 30.95
C TYR A 96 -19.30 33.41 29.83
N LEU A 97 -18.57 32.88 28.87
CA LEU A 97 -19.15 32.11 27.76
C LEU A 97 -19.83 30.83 28.30
N ASN A 98 -21.08 30.60 27.88
CA ASN A 98 -21.77 29.33 28.08
C ASN A 98 -21.67 28.48 26.81
N ASN A 99 -21.92 27.17 26.92
CA ASN A 99 -21.86 26.23 25.80
C ASN A 99 -22.70 26.70 24.60
N THR A 100 -23.85 27.35 24.84
CA THR A 100 -24.74 27.87 23.80
C THR A 100 -24.15 29.07 23.02
N ARG A 101 -23.37 29.94 23.67
CA ARG A 101 -22.74 31.11 23.04
C ARG A 101 -21.37 30.83 22.45
N HIS A 102 -20.71 29.77 22.93
CA HIS A 102 -19.44 29.32 22.39
C HIS A 102 -19.54 28.94 20.90
N ASP A 103 -20.69 28.45 20.44
CA ASP A 103 -20.90 27.94 19.07
C ASP A 103 -21.64 28.89 18.12
N THR A 104 -21.61 30.20 18.37
CA THR A 104 -22.23 31.16 17.44
C THR A 104 -21.30 31.54 16.28
N THR A 105 -21.76 31.24 15.06
CA THR A 105 -21.05 31.50 13.78
C THR A 105 -20.68 32.96 13.55
N THR A 106 -21.26 33.89 14.31
CA THR A 106 -20.93 35.32 14.28
C THR A 106 -19.50 35.63 14.73
N ARG A 107 -18.84 34.76 15.54
CA ARG A 107 -17.47 34.99 16.01
C ARG A 107 -16.42 34.01 15.50
N HIS A 108 -16.86 32.91 14.88
CA HIS A 108 -15.98 31.96 14.20
C HIS A 108 -16.16 32.17 12.71
N ALA A 109 -15.36 33.08 12.14
CA ALA A 109 -15.23 33.15 10.69
C ALA A 109 -14.91 31.74 10.17
N LEU A 110 -15.57 31.35 9.09
CA LEU A 110 -15.44 30.04 8.47
C LEU A 110 -13.94 29.68 8.36
N GLY A 111 -13.47 28.70 9.16
CA GLY A 111 -12.07 28.26 9.18
C GLY A 111 -11.29 28.37 10.50
N THR A 112 -11.83 28.93 11.59
CA THR A 112 -11.12 28.93 12.89
C THR A 112 -11.86 28.16 14.00
N VAL A 113 -11.45 26.90 14.12
CA VAL A 113 -11.66 25.93 15.22
C VAL A 113 -13.12 25.79 15.67
N VAL A 114 -13.85 24.97 14.92
CA VAL A 114 -14.93 24.12 15.45
C VAL A 114 -14.28 22.78 15.84
N PRO A 115 -14.67 22.11 16.94
CA PRO A 115 -14.32 20.71 17.15
C PRO A 115 -15.06 19.91 16.06
N HIS A 116 -14.42 19.70 14.93
CA HIS A 116 -14.91 18.77 13.92
C HIS A 116 -14.45 17.37 14.35
N ASP A 117 -15.27 16.72 15.18
CA ASP A 117 -15.05 15.33 15.58
C ASP A 117 -15.03 14.38 14.36
N ASP A 118 -15.50 14.85 13.20
CA ASP A 118 -15.36 14.22 11.88
C ASP A 118 -14.91 15.24 10.81
N HIS A 119 -13.89 14.88 10.02
CA HIS A 119 -13.37 15.71 8.92
C HIS A 119 -14.31 15.73 7.70
N GLY A 120 -15.36 14.90 7.67
CA GLY A 120 -16.32 14.82 6.57
C GLY A 120 -17.13 16.09 6.28
N GLN A 121 -17.13 17.08 7.19
CA GLN A 121 -17.84 18.36 7.03
C GLN A 121 -16.94 19.52 6.57
N LEU A 122 -15.64 19.29 6.37
CA LEU A 122 -14.72 20.32 5.88
C LEU A 122 -14.94 20.56 4.37
N THR A 123 -15.34 21.78 4.01
CA THR A 123 -15.31 22.26 2.62
C THR A 123 -13.89 22.68 2.24
N GLY A 124 -13.48 22.56 0.98
CA GLY A 124 -12.11 22.92 0.56
C GLY A 124 -11.08 21.81 0.80
N LEU A 125 -11.51 20.54 0.87
CA LEU A 125 -10.61 19.38 0.84
C LEU A 125 -10.20 19.01 -0.61
N ALA A 126 -10.74 19.72 -1.60
CA ALA A 126 -10.58 19.41 -3.01
C ALA A 126 -9.55 20.29 -3.72
N ASP A 127 -9.38 21.53 -3.29
CA ASP A 127 -8.37 22.46 -3.75
C ASP A 127 -6.98 22.05 -3.26
N ASP A 128 -6.00 22.23 -4.14
CA ASP A 128 -4.60 22.01 -3.88
C ASP A 128 -3.98 23.38 -3.58
N ASP A 129 -4.30 23.91 -2.39
CA ASP A 129 -3.79 25.18 -1.86
C ASP A 129 -2.27 25.11 -1.59
N HIS A 130 -1.72 23.90 -1.57
CA HIS A 130 -0.29 23.62 -1.45
C HIS A 130 0.27 23.08 -2.76
N THR A 131 0.30 23.91 -3.81
CA THR A 131 0.83 23.58 -5.16
C THR A 131 2.28 23.04 -5.17
N GLN A 132 2.98 23.10 -4.04
CA GLN A 132 4.30 22.50 -3.84
C GLN A 132 4.24 20.97 -3.65
N TYR A 133 3.10 20.41 -3.24
CA TYR A 133 2.91 18.97 -3.00
C TYR A 133 1.97 18.37 -4.04
N THR A 134 2.31 17.19 -4.52
CA THR A 134 1.40 16.44 -5.40
C THR A 134 0.28 15.85 -4.55
N LYS A 135 -0.97 16.21 -4.84
CA LYS A 135 -2.15 15.54 -4.26
C LYS A 135 -2.00 14.02 -4.40
N HIS A 136 -2.42 13.28 -3.37
CA HIS A 136 -2.43 11.81 -3.32
C HIS A 136 -3.01 11.22 -4.63
N PRO A 137 -2.57 10.03 -5.08
CA PRO A 137 -3.14 9.36 -6.24
C PRO A 137 -4.67 9.28 -6.09
N ALA A 138 -5.40 9.76 -7.10
CA ALA A 138 -6.87 9.80 -7.07
C ALA A 138 -7.49 8.39 -6.92
N THR A 139 -6.77 7.37 -7.36
CA THR A 139 -7.11 5.95 -7.19
C THR A 139 -5.82 5.13 -7.10
N SER A 140 -5.81 4.06 -6.30
CA SER A 140 -4.82 2.99 -6.39
C SER A 140 -5.53 1.68 -6.70
N THR A 141 -4.85 0.77 -7.39
CA THR A 141 -5.28 -0.62 -7.51
C THR A 141 -4.31 -1.48 -6.74
N ASP A 142 -4.86 -2.37 -5.93
CA ASP A 142 -4.06 -3.30 -5.14
C ASP A 142 -3.10 -4.08 -6.04
N ASN A 143 -1.88 -4.32 -5.56
CA ASN A 143 -0.82 -5.06 -6.25
C ASN A 143 -0.30 -4.49 -7.58
N ALA A 144 -0.86 -3.39 -8.13
CA ALA A 144 -0.38 -2.81 -9.39
C ALA A 144 0.89 -1.97 -9.20
N ILE A 145 1.90 -2.16 -10.08
CA ILE A 145 3.06 -1.27 -10.08
C ILE A 145 2.66 0.11 -10.60
N VAL A 146 2.99 1.15 -9.84
CA VAL A 146 2.71 2.55 -10.16
C VAL A 146 3.56 3.03 -11.34
N ARG A 147 2.95 3.71 -12.33
CA ARG A 147 3.65 4.38 -13.43
C ARG A 147 3.28 5.86 -13.50
N TRP A 148 4.29 6.70 -13.70
CA TRP A 148 4.10 8.11 -14.02
C TRP A 148 3.80 8.25 -15.51
N ASP A 149 2.74 8.99 -15.85
CA ASP A 149 2.36 9.27 -17.23
C ASP A 149 2.52 10.75 -17.57
N GLY A 150 2.96 11.03 -18.81
CA GLY A 150 3.30 12.35 -19.30
C GLY A 150 4.56 12.95 -18.67
N THR A 151 4.80 14.24 -18.95
CA THR A 151 5.97 15.00 -18.48
C THR A 151 5.70 15.87 -17.25
N GLY A 152 4.43 16.00 -16.86
CA GLY A 152 4.00 16.90 -15.78
C GLY A 152 4.20 16.35 -14.37
N GLY A 153 4.59 15.07 -14.20
CA GLY A 153 4.91 14.48 -12.89
C GLY A 153 3.74 14.39 -11.91
N ARG A 154 2.49 14.55 -12.37
CA ARG A 154 1.27 14.56 -11.53
C ARG A 154 0.30 13.44 -11.86
N THR A 155 0.46 12.80 -13.01
CA THR A 155 -0.44 11.73 -13.46
C THR A 155 0.16 10.37 -13.09
N LEU A 156 -0.55 9.64 -12.23
CA LEU A 156 -0.25 8.27 -11.85
C LEU A 156 -1.23 7.32 -12.54
N GLN A 157 -0.71 6.24 -13.11
CA GLN A 157 -1.47 5.17 -13.74
C GLN A 157 -1.01 3.81 -13.22
N ASN A 158 -1.88 2.82 -13.33
CA ASN A 158 -1.50 1.43 -13.12
C ASN A 158 -0.62 0.93 -14.27
N SER A 159 0.33 0.06 -13.97
CA SER A 159 0.92 -0.82 -14.97
C SER A 159 0.03 -2.06 -15.20
N SER A 160 0.25 -2.73 -16.32
CA SER A 160 -0.29 -4.07 -16.55
C SER A 160 0.45 -5.16 -15.75
N VAL A 161 1.51 -4.81 -15.01
CA VAL A 161 2.31 -5.72 -14.20
C VAL A 161 1.91 -5.59 -12.74
N ALA A 162 1.65 -6.72 -12.08
CA ALA A 162 1.26 -6.75 -10.68
C ALA A 162 2.27 -7.56 -9.84
N ILE A 163 2.41 -7.19 -8.57
CA ILE A 163 3.18 -7.91 -7.55
C ILE A 163 2.20 -8.28 -6.45
N ASP A 164 1.95 -9.57 -6.23
CA ASP A 164 1.06 -10.03 -5.15
C ASP A 164 1.68 -9.87 -3.74
N ASP A 165 0.88 -10.10 -2.70
CA ASP A 165 1.30 -10.05 -1.29
C ASP A 165 2.42 -11.06 -0.94
N ASN A 166 2.67 -12.04 -1.80
CA ASN A 166 3.76 -13.01 -1.68
C ASN A 166 4.99 -12.61 -2.51
N GLY A 167 5.01 -11.42 -3.11
CA GLY A 167 6.08 -10.87 -3.92
C GLY A 167 6.20 -11.51 -5.31
N LYS A 168 5.13 -12.12 -5.85
CA LYS A 168 5.14 -12.74 -7.19
C LYS A 168 4.71 -11.73 -8.24
N LEU A 169 5.50 -11.65 -9.32
CA LEU A 169 5.18 -10.86 -10.49
C LEU A 169 4.15 -11.59 -11.37
N SER A 170 3.18 -10.86 -11.90
CA SER A 170 2.20 -11.32 -12.90
C SER A 170 1.90 -10.23 -13.93
N GLY A 171 1.30 -10.59 -15.07
CA GLY A 171 0.89 -9.64 -16.12
C GLY A 171 1.85 -9.57 -17.31
N ASP A 172 1.84 -8.42 -17.99
CA ASP A 172 2.58 -8.20 -19.23
C ASP A 172 4.12 -8.30 -19.01
N GLY A 173 4.84 -8.88 -19.97
CA GLY A 173 6.31 -9.05 -19.89
C GLY A 173 6.79 -10.36 -19.25
N LEU A 174 5.87 -11.26 -18.86
CA LEU A 174 6.18 -12.64 -18.46
C LEU A 174 5.99 -13.66 -19.60
N ASP A 175 5.75 -13.18 -20.81
CA ASP A 175 5.60 -13.97 -22.05
C ASP A 175 6.92 -14.54 -22.59
N GLY A 176 8.02 -14.32 -21.87
CA GLY A 176 9.37 -14.74 -22.25
C GLY A 176 10.02 -13.82 -23.29
N TRP A 177 9.40 -12.68 -23.63
CA TRP A 177 9.93 -11.69 -24.55
C TRP A 177 10.53 -10.49 -23.83
N ILE A 178 11.70 -10.05 -24.29
CA ILE A 178 12.34 -8.82 -23.86
C ILE A 178 12.05 -7.78 -24.94
N TYR A 179 11.14 -6.86 -24.64
CA TYR A 179 10.73 -5.80 -25.57
C TYR A 179 11.83 -4.74 -25.70
N ASP A 180 12.21 -4.43 -26.94
CA ASP A 180 13.26 -3.46 -27.24
C ASP A 180 12.64 -2.11 -27.57
N THR A 181 13.14 -1.05 -26.92
CA THR A 181 12.69 0.32 -27.17
C THR A 181 13.46 1.00 -28.30
N ASP A 182 14.55 0.38 -28.76
CA ASP A 182 15.32 0.89 -29.90
C ASP A 182 14.53 0.74 -31.21
N THR A 183 14.70 1.70 -32.11
CA THR A 183 14.11 1.64 -33.45
C THR A 183 14.89 0.67 -34.34
N TRP A 184 14.22 -0.35 -34.85
CA TRP A 184 14.78 -1.30 -35.80
C TRP A 184 14.41 -0.89 -37.23
N SER A 185 15.41 -0.74 -38.10
CA SER A 185 15.23 -0.32 -39.49
C SER A 185 15.56 -1.45 -40.46
N TYR A 186 14.69 -1.66 -41.45
CA TYR A 186 14.93 -2.64 -42.53
C TYR A 186 16.26 -2.36 -43.24
N VAL A 187 17.01 -3.43 -43.55
CA VAL A 187 18.20 -3.38 -44.40
C VAL A 187 18.02 -4.31 -45.60
N SER A 188 17.63 -5.55 -45.35
CA SER A 188 17.35 -6.56 -46.38
C SER A 188 16.30 -7.55 -45.88
N ALA A 189 15.90 -8.47 -46.76
CA ALA A 189 14.96 -9.55 -46.41
C ALA A 189 15.42 -10.42 -45.22
N THR A 190 16.73 -10.40 -44.93
CA THR A 190 17.37 -11.17 -43.87
C THR A 190 18.18 -10.28 -42.92
N SER A 191 17.92 -8.97 -42.87
CA SER A 191 18.60 -8.11 -41.90
C SER A 191 17.86 -6.81 -41.58
N PHE A 192 18.06 -6.36 -40.35
CA PHE A 192 17.70 -5.02 -39.89
C PHE A 192 18.90 -4.39 -39.18
N LYS A 193 18.80 -3.09 -38.88
CA LYS A 193 19.82 -2.37 -38.12
C LYS A 193 19.25 -1.51 -37.01
N ILE A 194 20.09 -1.23 -36.02
CA ILE A 194 19.89 -0.26 -34.95
C ILE A 194 20.95 0.81 -35.09
N ALA A 195 20.52 2.06 -35.26
CA ALA A 195 21.40 3.14 -35.68
C ALA A 195 22.25 3.71 -34.54
N GLY A 196 23.51 4.05 -34.85
CA GLY A 196 24.36 4.90 -34.01
C GLY A 196 24.85 4.31 -32.69
N LYS A 197 24.68 3.01 -32.44
CA LYS A 197 25.15 2.35 -31.21
C LYS A 197 25.50 0.89 -31.41
N ASN A 198 26.47 0.43 -30.62
CA ASN A 198 26.84 -0.98 -30.55
C ASN A 198 25.94 -1.72 -29.55
N VAL A 199 25.05 -2.54 -30.07
CA VAL A 199 24.13 -3.38 -29.29
C VAL A 199 24.23 -4.84 -29.69
N ALA A 200 25.30 -5.24 -30.39
CA ALA A 200 25.52 -6.60 -30.85
C ALA A 200 25.47 -7.63 -29.71
N TYR A 201 25.86 -7.22 -28.49
CA TYR A 201 25.82 -8.05 -27.29
C TYR A 201 24.40 -8.52 -26.90
N ARG A 202 23.33 -7.85 -27.37
CA ARG A 202 21.94 -8.27 -27.16
C ARG A 202 21.49 -9.36 -28.14
N PHE A 203 22.25 -9.54 -29.22
CA PHE A 203 21.88 -10.41 -30.34
C PHE A 203 22.98 -11.47 -30.60
N PRO A 204 23.36 -12.29 -29.61
CA PRO A 204 24.19 -13.46 -29.89
C PRO A 204 23.49 -14.41 -30.89
N LYS A 205 24.27 -15.28 -31.55
CA LYS A 205 23.74 -16.27 -32.47
C LYS A 205 22.67 -17.14 -31.79
N GLY A 206 21.57 -17.41 -32.49
CA GLY A 206 20.45 -18.18 -31.96
C GLY A 206 19.44 -17.39 -31.13
N THR A 207 19.67 -16.10 -30.87
CA THR A 207 18.66 -15.25 -30.23
C THR A 207 17.37 -15.27 -31.03
N LYS A 208 16.25 -15.44 -30.35
CA LYS A 208 14.92 -15.45 -30.95
C LYS A 208 14.43 -14.02 -31.10
N ILE A 209 13.79 -13.73 -32.22
CA ILE A 209 13.25 -12.41 -32.56
C ILE A 209 11.76 -12.52 -32.80
N LYS A 210 11.00 -11.56 -32.26
CA LYS A 210 9.60 -11.29 -32.58
C LYS A 210 9.51 -9.83 -33.00
N LEU A 211 8.78 -9.57 -34.08
CA LEU A 211 8.48 -8.21 -34.51
C LEU A 211 7.19 -8.19 -35.32
N VAL A 212 6.57 -7.03 -35.45
CA VAL A 212 5.50 -6.76 -36.40
C VAL A 212 6.11 -6.03 -37.57
N ASN A 213 6.07 -6.64 -38.76
CA ASN A 213 6.56 -6.03 -39.99
C ASN A 213 5.45 -6.02 -41.03
N ASP A 214 5.06 -4.79 -41.43
CA ASP A 214 3.93 -4.53 -42.31
C ASP A 214 2.62 -5.15 -41.80
N GLY A 215 2.30 -4.86 -40.53
CA GLY A 215 1.07 -5.32 -39.86
C GLY A 215 1.03 -6.78 -39.44
N SER A 216 2.03 -7.59 -39.82
CA SER A 216 2.08 -9.01 -39.49
C SER A 216 3.18 -9.34 -38.48
N THR A 217 2.85 -10.13 -37.45
CA THR A 217 3.85 -10.68 -36.53
C THR A 217 4.70 -11.72 -37.24
N LYS A 218 6.01 -11.55 -37.18
CA LYS A 218 7.01 -12.45 -37.75
C LYS A 218 8.01 -12.88 -36.69
N TYR A 219 8.60 -14.05 -36.90
CA TYR A 219 9.59 -14.63 -36.02
C TYR A 219 10.86 -14.97 -36.77
N PHE A 220 12.00 -14.82 -36.11
CA PHE A 220 13.30 -15.13 -36.71
C PHE A 220 14.28 -15.63 -35.66
N TYR A 221 15.35 -16.28 -36.12
CA TYR A 221 16.57 -16.45 -35.36
C TYR A 221 17.65 -15.48 -35.82
N VAL A 222 18.51 -15.05 -34.90
CA VAL A 222 19.73 -14.29 -35.21
C VAL A 222 20.81 -15.24 -35.74
N VAL A 223 21.37 -14.90 -36.89
CA VAL A 223 22.51 -15.59 -37.53
C VAL A 223 23.83 -14.90 -37.20
N ALA A 224 23.83 -13.57 -37.18
CA ALA A 224 24.99 -12.75 -36.85
C ALA A 224 24.57 -11.36 -36.40
N ALA A 225 25.40 -10.71 -35.58
CA ALA A 225 25.28 -9.30 -35.26
C ALA A 225 26.65 -8.63 -35.41
N THR A 226 26.72 -7.58 -36.21
CA THR A 226 27.97 -6.87 -36.50
C THR A 226 27.78 -5.38 -36.27
N PHE A 227 28.81 -4.72 -35.74
CA PHE A 227 28.80 -3.28 -35.50
C PHE A 227 29.87 -2.59 -36.34
N SER A 228 29.51 -1.50 -36.99
CA SER A 228 30.44 -0.54 -37.58
C SER A 228 30.08 0.88 -37.14
N THR A 229 29.16 1.53 -37.84
CA THR A 229 28.49 2.77 -37.40
C THR A 229 27.14 2.45 -36.76
N ASP A 230 26.42 1.50 -37.37
CA ASP A 230 25.16 0.93 -36.89
C ASP A 230 25.42 -0.53 -36.48
N THR A 231 24.57 -1.08 -35.60
CA THR A 231 24.54 -2.53 -35.39
C THR A 231 23.62 -3.16 -36.42
N THR A 232 24.15 -4.02 -37.29
CA THR A 232 23.37 -4.81 -38.26
C THR A 232 23.17 -6.22 -37.72
N ILE A 233 21.92 -6.67 -37.68
CA ILE A 233 21.54 -8.00 -37.23
C ILE A 233 21.07 -8.78 -38.46
N THR A 234 21.80 -9.85 -38.77
CA THR A 234 21.41 -10.83 -39.79
C THR A 234 20.51 -11.87 -39.15
N ILE A 235 19.37 -12.13 -39.77
CA ILE A 235 18.31 -13.01 -39.26
C ILE A 235 17.90 -14.04 -40.31
N THR A 236 17.32 -15.15 -39.87
CA THR A 236 16.65 -16.11 -40.73
C THR A 236 15.32 -16.56 -40.13
N GLY A 237 14.28 -16.60 -40.96
CA GLY A 237 12.99 -17.22 -40.67
C GLY A 237 12.75 -18.43 -41.58
N GLY A 238 13.81 -18.93 -42.22
CA GLY A 238 13.71 -19.95 -43.26
C GLY A 238 12.79 -19.51 -44.41
N SER A 239 11.88 -20.38 -44.79
CA SER A 239 10.82 -20.10 -45.77
C SER A 239 9.53 -19.58 -45.13
N ASP A 240 9.41 -19.58 -43.80
CA ASP A 240 8.19 -19.16 -43.11
C ASP A 240 8.08 -17.64 -43.05
N TYR A 241 9.20 -16.96 -42.83
CA TYR A 241 9.23 -15.50 -42.67
C TYR A 241 10.37 -14.86 -43.44
N SER A 242 10.03 -13.80 -44.16
CA SER A 242 10.96 -12.88 -44.80
C SER A 242 10.65 -11.46 -44.35
N LEU A 243 11.68 -10.67 -44.08
CA LEU A 243 11.51 -9.26 -43.74
C LEU A 243 11.19 -8.49 -45.03
N VAL A 244 10.28 -7.53 -44.97
CA VAL A 244 9.96 -6.65 -46.10
C VAL A 244 10.28 -5.20 -45.76
N SER A 245 10.50 -4.39 -46.79
CA SER A 245 10.72 -2.95 -46.64
C SER A 245 9.41 -2.26 -46.26
N GLY A 246 9.14 -2.25 -44.95
CA GLY A 246 7.94 -1.69 -44.36
C GLY A 246 8.19 -1.38 -42.88
N THR A 247 7.17 -0.83 -42.22
CA THR A 247 7.26 -0.45 -40.81
C THR A 247 7.59 -1.67 -39.94
N ILE A 248 8.51 -1.50 -38.99
CA ILE A 248 8.83 -2.47 -37.94
C ILE A 248 8.35 -1.89 -36.61
N SER A 249 7.60 -2.67 -35.85
CA SER A 249 7.09 -2.32 -34.52
C SER A 249 6.96 -3.56 -33.63
N GLY A 250 6.66 -3.42 -32.34
CA GLY A 250 6.48 -4.55 -31.42
C GLY A 250 7.71 -5.47 -31.32
N GLN A 251 8.89 -4.91 -31.58
CA GLN A 251 10.16 -5.62 -31.63
C GLN A 251 10.56 -6.12 -30.23
N ALA A 252 10.93 -7.38 -30.19
CA ALA A 252 11.38 -8.05 -28.98
C ALA A 252 12.37 -9.16 -29.33
N TYR A 253 13.21 -9.49 -28.36
CA TYR A 253 14.14 -10.62 -28.44
C TYR A 253 13.98 -11.55 -27.25
N SER A 254 14.47 -12.78 -27.34
CA SER A 254 14.39 -13.73 -26.24
C SER A 254 15.57 -14.70 -26.20
N TYR A 255 16.00 -15.00 -24.98
CA TYR A 255 16.95 -16.05 -24.64
C TYR A 255 16.27 -17.30 -24.07
N ALA A 256 14.96 -17.23 -23.80
CA ALA A 256 14.22 -18.36 -23.29
C ALA A 256 14.21 -19.51 -24.31
N ALA A 257 14.16 -20.76 -23.84
CA ALA A 257 14.07 -21.92 -24.73
C ALA A 257 12.76 -21.88 -25.55
N ALA A 258 11.65 -21.52 -24.92
CA ALA A 258 10.33 -21.46 -25.53
C ALA A 258 9.54 -20.21 -25.08
N PRO A 259 9.89 -19.01 -25.59
CA PRO A 259 9.06 -17.82 -25.38
C PRO A 259 7.70 -18.00 -26.08
N GLN A 260 6.68 -17.33 -25.55
CA GLN A 260 5.30 -17.55 -25.97
C GLN A 260 5.13 -17.37 -27.49
N ASN A 261 4.44 -18.34 -28.12
CA ASN A 261 4.12 -18.40 -29.55
C ASN A 261 5.31 -18.54 -30.51
N PHE A 262 6.55 -18.58 -30.05
CA PHE A 262 7.68 -18.76 -30.96
C PHE A 262 7.70 -20.18 -31.55
N PRO A 263 7.76 -20.33 -32.89
CA PRO A 263 7.86 -21.63 -33.53
C PRO A 263 9.12 -22.37 -33.07
N GLN A 264 8.97 -23.62 -32.61
CA GLN A 264 10.11 -24.42 -32.14
C GLN A 264 11.01 -24.89 -33.29
N ARG A 265 10.49 -24.89 -34.52
CA ARG A 265 11.19 -25.20 -35.75
C ARG A 265 10.61 -24.34 -36.86
N PHE A 266 11.47 -23.91 -37.78
CA PHE A 266 11.10 -23.17 -38.98
C PHE A 266 11.23 -24.09 -40.18
N ASN A 267 10.35 -23.97 -41.16
CA ASN A 267 10.55 -24.60 -42.45
C ASN A 267 11.65 -23.87 -43.22
N TRP A 268 12.41 -24.58 -44.05
CA TRP A 268 13.28 -23.97 -45.05
C TRP A 268 13.00 -24.62 -46.40
N ALA A 269 13.20 -23.89 -47.50
CA ALA A 269 13.03 -24.41 -48.85
C ALA A 269 14.41 -24.62 -49.49
N PRO A 270 14.96 -25.84 -49.49
CA PRO A 270 16.26 -26.10 -50.08
C PRO A 270 16.23 -25.97 -51.60
N SER A 271 17.32 -25.42 -52.16
CA SER A 271 17.59 -25.51 -53.59
C SER A 271 18.43 -26.75 -53.87
N PHE A 272 17.92 -27.64 -54.72
CA PHE A 272 18.58 -28.91 -55.04
C PHE A 272 19.40 -28.83 -56.32
N THR A 273 20.56 -29.48 -56.31
CA THR A 273 21.43 -29.69 -57.47
C THR A 273 21.48 -31.18 -57.81
N GLY A 274 21.37 -31.51 -59.09
CA GLY A 274 21.42 -32.90 -59.59
C GLY A 274 20.06 -33.60 -59.69
N PHE A 275 18.98 -32.83 -59.70
CA PHE A 275 17.61 -33.31 -59.82
C PHE A 275 16.90 -32.67 -61.02
N SER A 276 16.18 -33.48 -61.79
CA SER A 276 15.19 -33.01 -62.76
C SER A 276 13.84 -32.76 -62.09
N THR A 277 13.57 -33.45 -60.99
CA THR A 277 12.45 -33.18 -60.08
C THR A 277 12.96 -33.26 -58.65
N PRO A 278 13.05 -32.14 -57.92
CA PRO A 278 13.57 -32.13 -56.54
C PRO A 278 12.80 -33.09 -55.62
N PRO A 279 13.47 -33.67 -54.61
CA PRO A 279 12.79 -34.43 -53.58
C PRO A 279 11.69 -33.61 -52.90
N THR A 280 10.53 -34.22 -52.68
CA THR A 280 9.48 -33.62 -51.83
C THR A 280 9.71 -34.03 -50.38
N GLY A 281 9.32 -33.21 -49.40
CA GLY A 281 9.55 -33.56 -48.00
C GLY A 281 9.36 -32.43 -47.01
N ALA A 282 9.62 -32.74 -45.75
CA ALA A 282 9.72 -31.74 -44.69
C ALA A 282 11.20 -31.39 -44.45
N HIS A 283 11.50 -30.10 -44.55
CA HIS A 283 12.80 -29.50 -44.29
C HIS A 283 12.62 -28.47 -43.19
N ARG A 284 13.09 -28.77 -41.99
CA ARG A 284 12.88 -27.91 -40.81
C ARG A 284 14.13 -27.73 -40.01
N PHE A 285 14.38 -26.53 -39.48
CA PHE A 285 15.55 -26.27 -38.66
C PHE A 285 15.19 -25.52 -37.38
N CYS A 286 16.06 -25.60 -36.39
CA CYS A 286 16.03 -24.73 -35.21
C CYS A 286 17.44 -24.40 -34.75
N PHE A 287 17.58 -23.29 -34.01
CA PHE A 287 18.84 -22.91 -33.38
C PHE A 287 18.79 -23.11 -31.87
N ILE A 288 19.90 -23.61 -31.33
CA ILE A 288 20.19 -23.69 -29.89
C ILE A 288 21.53 -23.00 -29.68
N GLY A 289 21.50 -21.70 -29.36
CA GLY A 289 22.71 -20.87 -29.41
C GLY A 289 23.30 -20.84 -30.83
N ASN A 290 24.58 -21.16 -30.96
CA ASN A 290 25.29 -21.24 -32.25
C ASN A 290 25.23 -22.63 -32.92
N LEU A 291 24.37 -23.53 -32.43
CA LEU A 291 24.12 -24.84 -33.04
C LEU A 291 22.86 -24.77 -33.91
N CYS A 292 22.96 -25.17 -35.17
CA CYS A 292 21.83 -25.40 -36.05
C CYS A 292 21.49 -26.89 -36.06
N HIS A 293 20.26 -27.24 -35.70
CA HIS A 293 19.72 -28.59 -35.86
C HIS A 293 18.82 -28.62 -37.09
N VAL A 294 19.11 -29.50 -38.03
CA VAL A 294 18.32 -29.73 -39.23
C VAL A 294 17.57 -31.06 -39.17
N PHE A 295 16.36 -31.04 -39.70
CA PHE A 295 15.45 -32.17 -39.80
C PHE A 295 15.07 -32.32 -41.27
N VAL A 296 15.58 -33.36 -41.93
CA VAL A 296 15.33 -33.65 -43.34
C VAL A 296 14.56 -34.95 -43.44
N PHE A 297 13.32 -34.87 -43.91
CA PHE A 297 12.45 -36.03 -44.12
C PHE A 297 11.86 -35.97 -45.52
N GLU A 298 12.63 -36.45 -46.48
CA GLU A 298 12.24 -36.45 -47.88
C GLU A 298 11.59 -37.77 -48.31
N SER A 299 10.87 -37.68 -49.42
CA SER A 299 10.27 -38.79 -50.14
C SER A 299 10.17 -38.42 -51.61
N GLY A 300 10.64 -39.28 -52.50
CA GLY A 300 10.43 -39.16 -53.94
C GLY A 300 11.05 -37.90 -54.56
N GLY A 301 12.05 -38.10 -55.41
CA GLY A 301 12.64 -37.08 -56.27
C GLY A 301 13.31 -37.80 -57.43
N GLU A 302 13.36 -37.18 -58.60
CA GLU A 302 13.98 -37.79 -59.78
C GLU A 302 15.32 -37.12 -60.06
N SER A 303 16.38 -37.91 -59.93
CA SER A 303 17.75 -37.44 -60.15
C SER A 303 18.21 -37.76 -61.57
N ASN A 304 19.00 -36.86 -62.14
CA ASN A 304 19.62 -36.97 -63.46
C ASN A 304 21.14 -36.73 -63.39
N SER A 305 21.73 -36.87 -62.20
CA SER A 305 23.13 -36.62 -61.93
C SER A 305 23.69 -37.61 -60.91
N THR A 306 25.02 -37.73 -60.85
CA THR A 306 25.70 -38.43 -59.74
C THR A 306 25.81 -37.57 -58.47
N ALA A 307 25.59 -36.26 -58.60
CA ALA A 307 25.54 -35.33 -57.48
C ALA A 307 24.16 -35.32 -56.82
N PHE A 308 24.14 -35.29 -55.49
CA PHE A 308 22.96 -35.03 -54.68
C PHE A 308 23.37 -33.97 -53.65
N GLU A 309 23.01 -32.72 -53.93
CA GLU A 309 23.36 -31.59 -53.07
C GLU A 309 22.17 -30.67 -52.91
N PHE A 310 22.07 -30.02 -51.75
CA PHE A 310 21.06 -29.00 -51.51
C PHE A 310 21.50 -27.97 -50.48
N THR A 311 20.92 -26.78 -50.51
CA THR A 311 21.29 -25.67 -49.61
C THR A 311 20.93 -25.97 -48.16
N ALA A 312 21.88 -25.73 -47.25
CA ALA A 312 21.65 -25.67 -45.81
C ALA A 312 20.88 -24.39 -45.44
N PRO A 313 20.12 -24.37 -44.32
CA PRO A 313 19.42 -23.16 -43.86
C PRO A 313 20.38 -22.05 -43.41
N VAL A 314 21.59 -22.42 -42.99
CA VAL A 314 22.69 -21.51 -42.65
C VAL A 314 24.02 -22.23 -42.90
N THR A 315 25.05 -21.50 -43.31
CA THR A 315 26.38 -22.05 -43.61
C THR A 315 27.06 -22.59 -42.36
N ALA A 316 27.65 -23.79 -42.46
CA ALA A 316 28.42 -24.37 -41.37
C ALA A 316 29.80 -23.72 -41.23
N ILE A 317 30.34 -23.65 -40.00
CA ILE A 317 31.72 -23.17 -39.78
C ILE A 317 32.79 -24.22 -40.13
N MET A 318 32.40 -25.49 -40.16
CA MET A 318 33.26 -26.62 -40.51
C MET A 318 32.43 -27.73 -41.15
N ASN A 319 33.09 -28.61 -41.91
CA ASN A 319 32.42 -29.77 -42.49
C ASN A 319 32.01 -30.75 -41.38
N VAL A 320 30.74 -31.13 -41.35
CA VAL A 320 30.18 -32.14 -40.44
C VAL A 320 29.70 -33.34 -41.26
N TYR A 321 30.05 -34.55 -40.84
CA TYR A 321 29.78 -35.79 -41.56
C TYR A 321 28.80 -36.63 -40.74
N GLU A 322 27.66 -36.98 -41.34
CA GLU A 322 26.57 -37.68 -40.64
C GLU A 322 26.09 -38.89 -41.44
N PRO A 323 25.84 -40.04 -40.78
CA PRO A 323 25.22 -41.18 -41.43
C PRO A 323 23.75 -40.87 -41.74
N VAL A 324 23.28 -41.27 -42.92
CA VAL A 324 21.91 -40.96 -43.37
C VAL A 324 21.19 -42.17 -43.94
N ARG A 325 19.86 -42.16 -43.85
CA ARG A 325 19.02 -43.08 -44.61
C ARG A 325 18.85 -42.52 -46.03
N LEU A 326 19.46 -43.20 -46.99
CA LEU A 326 19.49 -42.78 -48.40
C LEU A 326 18.70 -43.77 -49.27
N CYS A 327 17.76 -43.25 -50.05
CA CYS A 327 17.24 -43.95 -51.21
C CYS A 327 18.06 -43.54 -52.43
N ASN A 328 18.61 -44.53 -53.14
CA ASN A 328 19.36 -44.33 -54.36
C ASN A 328 18.82 -45.25 -55.46
N ASN A 329 18.44 -44.69 -56.61
CA ASN A 329 17.83 -45.40 -57.73
C ASN A 329 16.58 -46.21 -57.32
N GLY A 330 15.71 -45.62 -56.51
CA GLY A 330 14.47 -46.23 -56.05
C GLY A 330 14.61 -47.29 -54.95
N SER A 331 15.82 -47.57 -54.47
CA SER A 331 16.08 -48.56 -53.43
C SER A 331 16.83 -47.96 -52.24
N ILE A 332 16.51 -48.41 -51.03
CA ILE A 332 17.25 -48.10 -49.81
C ILE A 332 18.21 -49.26 -49.55
N GLY A 333 19.51 -48.95 -49.46
CA GLY A 333 20.53 -49.97 -49.21
C GLY A 333 20.64 -50.36 -47.73
N ASP A 334 21.32 -51.48 -47.47
CA ASP A 334 21.58 -51.99 -46.11
C ASP A 334 22.65 -51.20 -45.35
N ASN A 335 23.46 -50.42 -46.07
CA ASN A 335 24.50 -49.56 -45.50
C ASN A 335 24.05 -48.09 -45.48
N PRO A 336 24.44 -47.32 -44.46
CA PRO A 336 24.12 -45.90 -44.39
C PRO A 336 24.84 -45.14 -45.50
N GLY A 337 24.13 -44.15 -46.06
CA GLY A 337 24.76 -43.08 -46.83
C GLY A 337 25.47 -42.10 -45.91
N MET A 338 26.06 -41.06 -46.47
CA MET A 338 26.68 -39.97 -45.71
C MET A 338 26.17 -38.62 -46.18
N ALA A 339 25.76 -37.76 -45.27
CA ALA A 339 25.60 -36.33 -45.53
C ALA A 339 26.83 -35.58 -45.04
N VAL A 340 27.30 -34.61 -45.83
CA VAL A 340 28.33 -33.66 -45.46
C VAL A 340 27.69 -32.28 -45.46
N ILE A 341 27.51 -31.70 -44.26
CA ILE A 341 27.09 -30.32 -44.09
C ILE A 341 28.35 -29.47 -44.21
N SER A 342 28.46 -28.70 -45.29
CA SER A 342 29.72 -28.11 -45.72
C SER A 342 29.79 -26.60 -45.51
N THR A 343 31.02 -26.09 -45.43
CA THR A 343 31.33 -24.66 -45.25
C THR A 343 30.98 -23.80 -46.46
N ASP A 344 30.60 -24.39 -47.59
CA ASP A 344 30.07 -23.69 -48.77
C ASP A 344 28.56 -23.44 -48.71
N GLY A 345 27.90 -23.84 -47.60
CA GLY A 345 26.46 -23.68 -47.41
C GLY A 345 25.62 -24.79 -48.02
N GLN A 346 26.24 -25.86 -48.50
CA GLN A 346 25.56 -27.03 -49.07
C GLN A 346 25.58 -28.22 -48.10
N ILE A 347 24.55 -29.04 -48.19
CA ILE A 347 24.50 -30.40 -47.68
C ILE A 347 24.69 -31.33 -48.87
N LYS A 348 25.76 -32.13 -48.83
CA LYS A 348 26.14 -33.05 -49.92
C LYS A 348 25.93 -34.48 -49.49
N VAL A 349 25.19 -35.25 -50.27
CA VAL A 349 24.81 -36.63 -49.94
C VAL A 349 25.59 -37.61 -50.80
N TYR A 350 26.21 -38.58 -50.15
CA TYR A 350 27.03 -39.62 -50.73
C TYR A 350 26.43 -41.00 -50.47
N LEU A 351 26.70 -41.92 -51.38
CA LEU A 351 26.16 -43.29 -51.36
C LEU A 351 26.61 -44.06 -50.12
N ASN A 352 27.80 -43.77 -49.60
CA ASN A 352 28.40 -44.47 -48.48
C ASN A 352 29.35 -43.56 -47.70
N LEU A 353 29.80 -44.04 -46.54
CA LEU A 353 30.71 -43.34 -45.64
C LEU A 353 32.12 -43.08 -46.23
N SER A 354 32.49 -43.74 -47.34
CA SER A 354 33.74 -43.47 -48.05
C SER A 354 33.64 -42.35 -49.08
N GLY A 355 32.46 -41.71 -49.22
CA GLY A 355 32.27 -40.57 -50.11
C GLY A 355 32.02 -40.94 -51.57
N SER A 356 31.56 -42.17 -51.85
CA SER A 356 31.19 -42.56 -53.21
C SER A 356 29.96 -41.79 -53.70
N LYS A 357 29.96 -41.38 -54.96
CA LYS A 357 28.82 -40.66 -55.55
C LYS A 357 27.60 -41.56 -55.74
N THR A 358 26.42 -40.94 -55.79
CA THR A 358 25.16 -41.62 -56.10
C THR A 358 25.08 -42.02 -57.59
N THR A 359 24.11 -42.87 -57.96
CA THR A 359 23.92 -43.28 -59.38
C THR A 359 23.52 -42.09 -60.24
N ALA A 360 23.83 -42.08 -61.54
CA ALA A 360 23.57 -40.93 -62.41
C ALA A 360 22.08 -40.69 -62.76
N SER A 361 21.19 -41.55 -62.30
CA SER A 361 19.75 -41.46 -62.58
C SER A 361 18.92 -42.18 -61.51
N GLY A 362 17.61 -41.99 -61.59
CA GLY A 362 16.61 -42.71 -60.81
C GLY A 362 16.12 -41.94 -59.59
N THR A 363 15.16 -42.55 -58.90
CA THR A 363 14.55 -41.94 -57.72
C THR A 363 15.56 -41.81 -56.57
N LYS A 364 15.69 -40.61 -55.99
CA LYS A 364 16.55 -40.35 -54.82
C LYS A 364 15.88 -39.43 -53.81
N TYR A 365 16.17 -39.68 -52.53
CA TYR A 365 15.79 -38.83 -51.42
C TYR A 365 16.61 -39.21 -50.18
N VAL A 366 16.73 -38.31 -49.21
CA VAL A 366 17.46 -38.56 -47.96
C VAL A 366 16.61 -38.27 -46.73
N GLN A 367 16.85 -39.01 -45.65
CA GLN A 367 16.20 -38.79 -44.36
C GLN A 367 17.24 -38.83 -43.24
N PHE A 368 17.34 -37.75 -42.48
CA PHE A 368 18.25 -37.63 -41.34
C PHE A 368 17.94 -36.41 -40.47
N GLU A 369 18.48 -36.44 -39.26
CA GLU A 369 18.59 -35.29 -38.37
C GLU A 369 20.07 -35.06 -38.08
N ALA A 370 20.51 -33.81 -38.02
CA ALA A 370 21.91 -33.49 -37.78
C ALA A 370 22.06 -32.13 -37.11
N ALA A 371 23.08 -31.98 -36.28
CA ALA A 371 23.39 -30.72 -35.63
C ALA A 371 24.81 -30.25 -35.99
N TYR A 372 24.95 -28.97 -36.32
CA TYR A 372 26.23 -28.38 -36.71
C TYR A 372 26.38 -26.95 -36.22
N LEU A 373 27.62 -26.50 -36.05
CA LEU A 373 27.91 -25.12 -35.66
C LEU A 373 27.91 -24.19 -36.88
N PHE A 374 27.39 -22.97 -36.70
CA PHE A 374 27.29 -21.94 -37.74
C PHE A 374 27.77 -20.56 -37.28
#